data_AF-A0A8X6UCE7-F1
#
_entry.id   AF-A0A8X6UCE7-F1
#
_cell.length_a   1.000
_cell.length_b   1.000
_cell.length_c   1.000
_cell.angle_alpha   90.00
_cell.angle_beta   90.00
_cell.angle_gamma   90.00
#
_symmetry.space_group_name_H-M   'P 1'
#
loop_
_entity.id
_entity.type
_entity.pdbx_description
1 polymer ?
#
loop_
_entity_poly.entity_id
_entity_poly.type
_entity_poly.pdbx_seq_one_letter_code
_entity_poly.pdbx_strand_id
1 'polypeptide(L)'
;MQYCHSLESLSVIFAKLVEMEIVSGQELVNKSKSLVSADEALKDKSIIAFYFSAHWCPPCRMFTPVLADFYEEVKDKGFPFEIIFVSSDRSEDALFDYMNEAHGDWLAIPFGSSMVEQLKKKFSVQGIPMLIVTKSDGTIVSTNGRSDVENKGVRAFSDWNK
;
A
#
# COMPACT_ATOMS: atom_id res chain seq x y z
N MET A 1 1.06 -44.07 -6.79
CA MET A 1 1.15 -43.03 -5.74
C MET A 1 1.48 -41.71 -6.41
N GLN A 2 0.49 -40.95 -6.88
CA GLN A 2 0.76 -39.69 -7.60
C GLN A 2 -0.43 -38.71 -7.46
N TYR A 3 -0.79 -38.35 -6.22
CA TYR A 3 -1.86 -37.37 -5.95
C TYR A 3 -1.56 -36.55 -4.69
N CYS A 4 -0.29 -36.22 -4.42
CA CYS A 4 0.07 -35.40 -3.23
C CYS A 4 0.58 -33.99 -3.57
N HIS A 5 0.96 -33.71 -4.83
CA HIS A 5 1.57 -32.41 -5.19
C HIS A 5 0.60 -31.32 -5.71
N SER A 6 -0.71 -31.60 -5.84
CA SER A 6 -1.66 -30.64 -6.44
C SER A 6 -2.48 -29.83 -5.42
N LEU A 7 -2.54 -30.26 -4.16
CA LEU A 7 -3.40 -29.60 -3.15
C LEU A 7 -2.69 -28.43 -2.44
N GLU A 8 -1.36 -28.45 -2.34
CA GLU A 8 -0.59 -27.30 -1.86
C GLU A 8 -0.66 -26.12 -2.85
N SER A 9 -0.65 -26.42 -4.15
CA SER A 9 -0.77 -25.40 -5.21
C SER A 9 -2.13 -24.69 -5.19
N LEU A 10 -3.23 -25.42 -4.99
CA LEU A 10 -4.58 -24.83 -4.91
C LEU A 10 -4.78 -23.96 -3.66
N SER A 11 -4.23 -24.38 -2.51
CA SER A 11 -4.25 -23.59 -1.27
C SER A 11 -3.44 -22.30 -1.41
N VAL A 12 -2.27 -22.36 -2.05
CA VAL A 12 -1.43 -21.19 -2.35
C VAL A 12 -2.09 -20.28 -3.39
N ILE A 13 -2.76 -20.82 -4.41
CA ILE A 13 -3.51 -20.04 -5.39
C ILE A 13 -4.71 -19.36 -4.74
N PHE A 14 -5.46 -20.05 -3.88
CA PHE A 14 -6.54 -19.45 -3.10
C PHE A 14 -6.02 -18.36 -2.15
N ALA A 15 -4.90 -18.59 -1.46
CA ALA A 15 -4.30 -17.58 -0.58
C ALA A 15 -3.75 -16.36 -1.36
N LYS A 16 -3.21 -16.55 -2.56
CA LYS A 16 -2.78 -15.47 -3.47
C LYS A 16 -3.96 -14.65 -3.98
N LEU A 17 -5.10 -15.28 -4.29
CA LEU A 17 -6.31 -14.56 -4.71
C LEU A 17 -6.88 -13.64 -3.59
N VAL A 18 -6.69 -14.01 -2.32
CA VAL A 18 -7.18 -13.25 -1.15
C VAL A 18 -6.38 -11.95 -0.89
N GLU A 19 -5.28 -11.71 -1.61
CA GLU A 19 -4.41 -10.54 -1.37
C GLU A 19 -4.95 -9.24 -1.94
N MET A 20 -5.50 -9.29 -3.15
CA MET A 20 -6.22 -8.18 -3.77
C MET A 20 -7.71 -8.14 -3.41
N GLU A 21 -8.30 -9.21 -2.86
CA GLU A 21 -9.75 -9.23 -2.52
C GLU A 21 -10.18 -8.11 -1.57
N ILE A 22 -9.32 -7.69 -0.64
CA ILE A 22 -9.70 -6.64 0.33
C ILE A 22 -9.93 -5.30 -0.39
N VAL A 23 -9.21 -5.05 -1.48
CA VAL A 23 -9.21 -3.77 -2.21
C VAL A 23 -9.95 -3.86 -3.54
N SER A 24 -9.99 -5.03 -4.17
CA SER A 24 -10.64 -5.24 -5.46
C SER A 24 -12.15 -5.04 -5.33
N GLY A 25 -12.73 -4.35 -6.32
CA GLY A 25 -14.13 -3.94 -6.32
C GLY A 25 -14.50 -2.91 -5.24
N GLN A 26 -13.53 -2.36 -4.49
CA GLN A 26 -13.77 -1.29 -3.51
C GLN A 26 -13.46 0.09 -4.08
N GLU A 27 -13.83 1.12 -3.32
CA GLU A 27 -13.49 2.51 -3.59
C GLU A 27 -12.33 2.98 -2.72
N LEU A 28 -11.46 3.78 -3.31
CA LEU A 28 -10.40 4.54 -2.66
C LEU A 28 -10.74 6.04 -2.71
N VAL A 29 -10.05 6.85 -1.91
CA VAL A 29 -10.18 8.31 -1.95
C VAL A 29 -8.85 8.97 -2.30
N ASN A 30 -8.92 10.05 -3.09
CA ASN A 30 -7.79 10.93 -3.32
C ASN A 30 -7.80 12.13 -2.34
N LYS A 31 -6.77 12.99 -2.42
CA LYS A 31 -6.64 14.21 -1.59
C LYS A 31 -7.85 15.14 -1.67
N SER A 32 -8.51 15.19 -2.82
CA SER A 32 -9.71 16.00 -3.07
C SER A 32 -11.00 15.36 -2.53
N LYS A 33 -10.89 14.30 -1.71
CA LYS A 33 -12.01 13.51 -1.18
C LYS A 33 -12.88 12.86 -2.26
N SER A 34 -12.38 12.74 -3.49
CA SER A 34 -13.11 12.10 -4.58
C SER A 34 -12.88 10.60 -4.55
N LEU A 35 -13.96 9.85 -4.73
CA LEU A 35 -13.93 8.39 -4.82
C LEU A 35 -13.32 7.95 -6.15
N VAL A 36 -12.50 6.92 -6.10
CA VAL A 36 -11.79 6.33 -7.24
C VAL A 36 -11.96 4.81 -7.16
N SER A 37 -12.35 4.18 -8.26
CA SER A 37 -12.40 2.71 -8.34
C SER A 37 -11.00 2.14 -8.12
N ALA A 38 -10.87 1.25 -7.13
CA ALA A 38 -9.60 0.60 -6.85
C ALA A 38 -9.12 -0.24 -8.02
N ASP A 39 -10.03 -0.93 -8.70
CA ASP A 39 -9.69 -1.78 -9.86
C ASP A 39 -9.12 -0.93 -11.00
N GLU A 40 -9.71 0.25 -11.27
CA GLU A 40 -9.22 1.16 -12.30
C GLU A 40 -7.87 1.79 -11.92
N ALA A 41 -7.73 2.23 -10.67
CA ALA A 41 -6.50 2.85 -10.19
C ALA A 41 -5.30 1.89 -10.19
N LEU A 42 -5.54 0.60 -9.96
CA LEU A 42 -4.50 -0.40 -9.73
C LEU A 42 -4.23 -1.30 -10.95
N LYS A 43 -5.09 -1.29 -11.98
CA LYS A 43 -5.04 -2.18 -13.15
C LYS A 43 -3.66 -2.33 -13.80
N ASP A 44 -2.95 -1.22 -13.98
CA ASP A 44 -1.66 -1.17 -14.70
C ASP A 44 -0.46 -0.98 -13.76
N LYS A 45 -0.63 -1.30 -12.46
CA LYS A 45 0.43 -1.22 -11.46
C LYS A 45 1.03 -2.60 -11.25
N SER A 46 2.35 -2.75 -11.44
CA SER A 46 3.02 -4.02 -11.13
C SER A 46 3.35 -4.13 -9.66
N ILE A 47 3.56 -2.98 -8.98
CA ILE A 47 3.87 -2.89 -7.57
C ILE A 47 2.86 -1.96 -6.88
N ILE A 48 2.34 -2.42 -5.75
CA ILE A 48 1.42 -1.67 -4.88
C ILE A 48 2.03 -1.62 -3.49
N ALA A 49 2.08 -0.44 -2.87
CA ALA A 49 2.58 -0.29 -1.51
C ALA A 49 1.49 0.18 -0.56
N PHE A 50 1.24 -0.59 0.49
CA PHE A 50 0.33 -0.25 1.58
C PHE A 50 1.09 0.53 2.65
N TYR A 51 0.74 1.80 2.80
CA TYR A 51 1.38 2.70 3.75
C TYR A 51 0.53 2.85 5.01
N PHE A 52 0.93 2.18 6.09
CA PHE A 52 0.28 2.26 7.39
C PHE A 52 0.89 3.41 8.18
N SER A 53 0.07 4.43 8.48
CA SER A 53 0.55 5.69 9.06
C SER A 53 -0.58 6.47 9.73
N ALA A 54 -0.25 7.57 10.39
CA ALA A 54 -1.21 8.50 10.95
C ALA A 54 -0.60 9.89 11.14
N HIS A 55 -1.44 10.93 11.11
CA HIS A 55 -1.04 12.32 11.32
C HIS A 55 -0.44 12.53 12.72
N TRP A 56 -1.08 11.96 13.74
CA TRP A 56 -0.69 12.14 15.14
C TRP A 56 0.62 11.43 15.51
N CYS A 57 1.19 10.63 14.61
CA CYS A 57 2.38 9.81 14.83
C CYS A 57 3.68 10.57 14.44
N PRO A 58 4.56 10.93 15.39
CA PRO A 58 5.78 11.68 15.07
C PRO A 58 6.73 10.98 14.07
N PRO A 59 7.10 9.69 14.22
CA PRO A 59 7.99 9.06 13.24
C PRO A 59 7.34 8.93 11.86
N CYS A 60 6.01 8.91 11.80
CA CYS A 60 5.26 8.91 10.56
C CYS A 60 5.43 10.23 9.80
N ARG A 61 5.25 11.37 10.49
CA ARG A 61 5.44 12.70 9.91
C ARG A 61 6.86 12.95 9.40
N MET A 62 7.86 12.27 9.98
CA MET A 62 9.24 12.32 9.49
C MET A 62 9.45 11.52 8.20
N PHE A 63 8.76 10.38 8.04
CA PHE A 63 8.95 9.49 6.90
C PHE A 63 8.10 9.88 5.69
N THR A 64 6.89 10.40 5.89
CA THR A 64 5.96 10.72 4.80
C THR A 64 6.53 11.64 3.72
N PRO A 65 7.25 12.74 4.03
CA PRO A 65 7.84 13.58 3.00
C PRO A 65 8.89 12.81 2.16
N VAL A 66 9.69 11.95 2.79
CA VAL A 66 10.66 11.09 2.09
C VAL A 66 9.96 10.12 1.15
N LEU A 67 8.81 9.58 1.57
CA LEU A 67 8.00 8.71 0.73
C LEU A 67 7.33 9.48 -0.42
N ALA A 68 6.94 10.74 -0.21
CA ALA A 68 6.40 11.63 -1.25
C ALA A 68 7.44 11.88 -2.34
N ASP A 69 8.66 12.29 -1.97
CA ASP A 69 9.77 12.48 -2.91
C ASP A 69 10.08 11.21 -3.71
N PHE A 70 10.12 10.05 -3.02
CA PHE A 70 10.29 8.76 -3.68
C PHE A 70 9.17 8.45 -4.68
N TYR A 71 7.92 8.69 -4.29
CA TYR A 71 6.77 8.44 -5.14
C TYR A 71 6.85 9.29 -6.41
N GLU A 72 7.08 10.59 -6.28
CA GLU A 72 7.21 11.51 -7.41
C GLU A 72 8.32 11.05 -8.38
N GLU A 73 9.51 10.70 -7.87
CA GLU A 73 10.61 10.22 -8.72
C GLU A 73 10.25 8.90 -9.46
N VAL A 74 9.56 7.99 -8.78
CA VAL A 74 9.09 6.72 -9.38
C VAL A 74 8.06 7.00 -10.49
N LYS A 75 7.14 7.96 -10.27
CA LYS A 75 6.13 8.35 -11.26
C LYS A 75 6.74 9.05 -12.47
N ASP A 76 7.71 9.95 -12.25
CA ASP A 76 8.44 10.65 -13.32
C ASP A 76 9.21 9.69 -14.23
N LYS A 77 9.71 8.57 -13.68
CA LYS A 77 10.34 7.49 -14.46
C LYS A 77 9.34 6.60 -15.20
N GLY A 78 8.04 6.81 -15.03
CA GLY A 78 6.98 6.01 -15.65
C GLY A 78 6.87 4.60 -15.08
N PHE A 79 7.37 4.36 -13.87
CA PHE A 79 7.28 3.04 -13.26
C PHE A 79 5.84 2.72 -12.84
N PRO A 80 5.36 1.47 -13.07
CA PRO A 80 4.00 1.05 -12.75
C PRO A 80 3.83 0.81 -11.24
N PHE A 81 3.77 1.91 -10.48
CA PHE A 81 3.72 1.94 -9.02
C PHE A 81 2.52 2.73 -8.50
N GLU A 82 1.96 2.29 -7.37
CA GLU A 82 0.98 3.05 -6.61
C GLU A 82 1.11 2.84 -5.10
N ILE A 83 0.76 3.88 -4.32
CA ILE A 83 0.67 3.81 -2.86
C ILE A 83 -0.81 3.85 -2.44
N ILE A 84 -1.17 3.03 -1.46
CA ILE A 84 -2.46 3.05 -0.79
C ILE A 84 -2.21 3.38 0.69
N PHE A 85 -2.63 4.57 1.10
CA PHE A 85 -2.56 5.01 2.48
C PHE A 85 -3.62 4.31 3.32
N VAL A 86 -3.17 3.59 4.34
CA VAL A 86 -3.99 2.92 5.34
C VAL A 86 -3.88 3.70 6.65
N SER A 87 -4.77 4.68 6.79
CA SER A 87 -4.76 5.62 7.90
C SER A 87 -5.12 4.97 9.25
N SER A 88 -4.42 5.37 10.30
CA SER A 88 -4.82 5.16 11.72
C SER A 88 -5.24 6.47 12.39
N ASP A 89 -5.57 7.49 11.61
CA ASP A 89 -6.17 8.73 12.10
C ASP A 89 -7.56 8.47 12.70
N ARG A 90 -7.95 9.35 13.62
CA ARG A 90 -9.17 9.19 14.43
C ARG A 90 -10.36 9.98 13.89
N SER A 91 -10.15 10.75 12.82
CA SER A 91 -11.18 11.47 12.10
C SER A 91 -10.83 11.54 10.63
N GLU A 92 -11.86 11.71 9.81
CA GLU A 92 -11.71 11.96 8.38
C GLU A 92 -10.91 13.25 8.11
N ASP A 93 -11.16 14.31 8.87
CA ASP A 93 -10.42 15.56 8.72
C ASP A 93 -8.92 15.38 8.99
N ALA A 94 -8.54 14.64 10.05
CA ALA A 94 -7.13 14.40 10.34
C ALA A 94 -6.43 13.58 9.25
N LEU A 95 -7.14 12.62 8.64
CA LEU A 95 -6.67 11.85 7.50
C LEU A 95 -6.37 12.78 6.32
N PHE A 96 -7.33 13.64 5.93
CA PHE A 96 -7.16 14.51 4.77
C PHE A 96 -6.21 15.69 5.03
N ASP A 97 -6.19 16.25 6.23
CA ASP A 97 -5.20 17.27 6.61
C ASP A 97 -3.79 16.73 6.41
N TYR A 98 -3.54 15.50 6.85
CA TYR A 98 -2.23 14.87 6.69
C TYR A 98 -1.88 14.56 5.23
N MET A 99 -2.86 14.07 4.46
CA MET A 99 -2.67 13.87 3.03
C MET A 99 -2.33 15.17 2.31
N ASN A 100 -3.00 16.28 2.65
CA ASN A 100 -2.76 17.58 2.02
C ASN A 100 -1.45 18.23 2.50
N GLU A 101 -1.03 17.99 3.74
CA GLU A 101 0.19 18.58 4.32
C GLU A 101 1.47 17.92 3.76
N ALA A 102 1.50 16.59 3.64
CA ALA A 102 2.76 15.87 3.51
C ALA A 102 2.80 14.72 2.48
N HIS A 103 1.66 14.28 1.94
CA HIS A 103 1.63 13.10 1.05
C HIS A 103 1.90 13.47 -0.42
N GLY A 104 2.35 12.50 -1.22
CA GLY A 104 2.25 12.55 -2.67
C GLY A 104 0.80 12.33 -3.15
N ASP A 105 0.54 12.48 -4.46
CA ASP A 105 -0.81 12.35 -5.05
C ASP A 105 -1.32 10.90 -5.18
N TRP A 106 -1.03 10.08 -4.18
CA TRP A 106 -1.51 8.71 -4.05
C TRP A 106 -2.89 8.62 -3.38
N LEU A 107 -3.42 7.41 -3.29
CA LEU A 107 -4.77 7.14 -2.80
C LEU A 107 -4.78 6.70 -1.33
N ALA A 108 -5.95 6.73 -0.70
CA ALA A 108 -6.16 6.25 0.65
C ALA A 108 -7.41 5.38 0.74
N ILE A 109 -7.43 4.51 1.77
CA ILE A 109 -8.66 3.83 2.18
C ILE A 109 -9.62 4.87 2.80
N PRO A 110 -10.91 4.88 2.42
CA PRO A 110 -11.88 5.78 3.01
C PRO A 110 -11.94 5.64 4.54
N PHE A 111 -12.09 6.78 5.24
CA PHE A 111 -12.20 6.77 6.69
C PHE A 111 -13.38 5.89 7.15
N GLY A 112 -13.18 5.10 8.21
CA GLY A 112 -14.20 4.19 8.73
C GLY A 112 -14.43 2.90 7.91
N SER A 113 -13.74 2.72 6.78
CA SER A 113 -13.80 1.45 6.03
C SER A 113 -13.23 0.29 6.85
N SER A 114 -13.93 -0.84 6.83
CA SER A 114 -13.49 -2.08 7.49
C SER A 114 -12.19 -2.62 6.88
N MET A 115 -11.82 -2.20 5.67
CA MET A 115 -10.58 -2.57 5.00
C MET A 115 -9.35 -2.22 5.83
N VAL A 116 -9.38 -1.13 6.61
CA VAL A 116 -8.25 -0.71 7.44
C VAL A 116 -7.85 -1.82 8.42
N GLU A 117 -8.82 -2.37 9.15
CA GLU A 117 -8.57 -3.42 10.13
C GLU A 117 -8.28 -4.77 9.47
N GLN A 118 -8.90 -5.06 8.32
CA GLN A 118 -8.58 -6.24 7.53
C GLN A 118 -7.13 -6.24 7.03
N LEU A 119 -6.64 -5.11 6.50
CA LEU A 119 -5.27 -4.94 6.02
C LEU A 119 -4.26 -4.99 7.17
N LYS A 120 -4.52 -4.30 8.29
CA LYS A 120 -3.65 -4.36 9.48
C LYS A 120 -3.49 -5.78 10.00
N LYS A 121 -4.60 -6.53 10.09
CA LYS A 121 -4.59 -7.93 10.52
C LYS A 121 -3.84 -8.81 9.52
N LYS A 122 -4.12 -8.65 8.22
CA LYS A 122 -3.49 -9.42 7.14
C LYS A 122 -1.97 -9.29 7.18
N PHE A 123 -1.48 -8.05 7.26
CA PHE A 123 -0.04 -7.78 7.26
C PHE A 123 0.61 -7.80 8.64
N SER A 124 -0.14 -8.21 9.68
CA SER A 124 0.34 -8.27 11.06
C SER A 124 1.00 -6.96 11.50
N VAL A 125 0.38 -5.83 11.19
CA VAL A 125 0.91 -4.49 11.49
C VAL A 125 0.90 -4.27 13.00
N GLN A 126 2.08 -4.16 13.60
CA GLN A 126 2.26 -3.94 15.05
C GLN A 126 2.65 -2.51 15.41
N GLY A 127 3.01 -1.69 14.42
CA GLY A 127 3.44 -0.31 14.63
C GLY A 127 3.47 0.48 13.32
N ILE A 128 3.55 1.80 13.46
CA ILE A 128 3.60 2.75 12.35
C ILE A 128 4.79 3.72 12.51
N PRO A 129 5.39 4.23 11.42
CA PRO A 129 5.02 3.97 10.02
C PRO A 129 5.52 2.60 9.53
N MET A 130 4.70 1.92 8.73
CA MET A 130 5.05 0.67 8.06
C MET A 130 4.67 0.75 6.58
N LEU A 131 5.55 0.29 5.70
CA LEU A 131 5.30 0.23 4.26
C LEU A 131 5.46 -1.22 3.80
N ILE A 132 4.33 -1.85 3.47
CA ILE A 132 4.29 -3.19 2.90
C ILE A 132 4.21 -3.07 1.40
N VAL A 133 5.09 -3.74 0.68
CA VAL A 133 5.16 -3.71 -0.77
C VAL A 133 4.75 -5.05 -1.33
N THR A 134 3.83 -5.05 -2.28
CA THR A 134 3.30 -6.24 -2.95
C THR A 134 3.41 -6.12 -4.47
N LYS A 135 3.38 -7.25 -5.16
CA LYS A 135 3.03 -7.30 -6.59
C LYS A 135 1.53 -7.08 -6.77
N SER A 136 1.11 -6.86 -8.01
CA SER A 136 -0.30 -6.72 -8.40
C SER A 136 -1.15 -7.97 -8.14
N ASP A 137 -0.51 -9.15 -8.10
CA ASP A 137 -1.16 -10.41 -7.70
C ASP A 137 -1.26 -10.57 -6.17
N GLY A 138 -0.77 -9.57 -5.42
CA GLY A 138 -0.77 -9.55 -3.97
C GLY A 138 0.50 -10.07 -3.30
N THR A 139 1.39 -10.73 -4.05
CA THR A 139 2.59 -11.36 -3.49
C THR A 139 3.44 -10.31 -2.76
N ILE A 140 3.67 -10.50 -1.46
CA ILE A 140 4.52 -9.60 -0.66
C ILE A 140 5.97 -9.69 -1.17
N VAL A 141 6.53 -8.55 -1.58
CA VAL A 141 7.94 -8.42 -2.01
C VAL A 141 8.81 -7.74 -0.98
N SER A 142 8.24 -6.91 -0.10
CA SER A 142 8.96 -6.35 1.05
C SER A 142 8.01 -6.02 2.21
N THR A 143 8.39 -6.44 3.41
CA THR A 143 7.79 -5.97 4.67
C THR A 143 8.61 -4.84 5.31
N ASN A 144 9.75 -4.49 4.72
CA ASN A 144 10.69 -3.46 5.18
C ASN A 144 10.72 -2.26 4.22
N GLY A 145 9.61 -1.99 3.52
CA GLY A 145 9.55 -0.98 2.45
C GLY A 145 9.98 0.42 2.92
N ARG A 146 9.75 0.75 4.20
CA ARG A 146 10.22 2.00 4.80
C ARG A 146 11.74 2.10 4.72
N SER A 147 12.44 1.10 5.24
CA SER A 147 13.90 1.04 5.25
C SER A 147 14.46 0.94 3.83
N ASP A 148 13.78 0.23 2.93
CA ASP A 148 14.17 0.17 1.51
C ASP A 148 14.17 1.58 0.89
N VAL A 149 13.10 2.37 1.10
CA VAL A 149 13.01 3.75 0.60
C VAL A 149 14.07 4.65 1.25
N GLU A 150 14.18 4.65 2.58
CA GLU A 150 15.13 5.52 3.31
C GLU A 150 16.60 5.26 2.90
N ASN A 151 16.97 4.00 2.65
CA ASN A 151 18.36 3.64 2.37
C ASN A 151 18.72 3.61 0.87
N LYS A 152 17.75 3.33 -0.01
CA LYS A 152 18.02 3.09 -1.45
C LYS A 152 17.37 4.13 -2.37
N GLY A 153 16.42 4.93 -1.87
CA GLY A 153 15.61 5.82 -2.69
C GLY A 153 14.95 5.06 -3.84
N VAL A 154 14.89 5.68 -5.03
CA VAL A 154 14.25 5.09 -6.23
C VAL A 154 14.76 3.70 -6.61
N ARG A 155 16.00 3.34 -6.24
CA ARG A 155 16.56 2.00 -6.52
C ARG A 155 15.81 0.89 -5.78
N ALA A 156 15.08 1.20 -4.71
CA ALA A 156 14.20 0.26 -4.02
C ALA A 156 13.17 -0.35 -4.98
N PHE A 157 12.60 0.44 -5.90
CA PHE A 157 11.65 -0.05 -6.89
C PHE A 157 12.24 -1.17 -7.76
N SER A 158 13.50 -1.00 -8.19
CA SER A 158 14.18 -2.02 -8.99
C SER A 158 14.40 -3.33 -8.23
N ASP A 159 14.51 -3.30 -6.90
CA ASP A 159 14.59 -4.53 -6.09
C ASP A 159 13.22 -5.20 -5.95
N TRP A 160 12.16 -4.41 -5.79
CA TRP A 160 10.80 -4.93 -5.64
C TRP A 160 10.22 -5.51 -6.93
N ASN A 161 10.64 -4.98 -8.09
CA ASN A 161 10.12 -5.36 -9.41
C ASN A 161 10.92 -6.50 -10.10
N LYS A 162 11.75 -7.24 -9.36
CA LYS A 162 12.42 -8.46 -9.83
C LYS A 162 11.48 -9.67 -9.79
#